data_AF-A0A937MWE3-F1
#
_entry.id   AF-A0A937MWE3-F1
#
_cell.length_a   1.000
_cell.length_b   1.000
_cell.length_c   1.000
_cell.angle_alpha   90.00
_cell.angle_beta   90.00
_cell.angle_gamma   90.00
#
_symmetry.space_group_name_H-M   'P 1'
#
loop_
_entity.id
_entity.type
_entity.pdbx_description
1 polymer ?
#
loop_
_entity_poly.entity_id
_entity_poly.type
_entity_poly.pdbx_seq_one_letter_code
_entity_poly.pdbx_strand_id
1 'polypeptide(L)'
;MEEEPILEEIDDDTERWIQRISLWVSLLLTTALVVWYYQANPRDSPEVIKMRVFFKEKNREVGKFISVDKNEQIAFAFKNKHPFYKHYVMSSTVEQERIRSLIHISTDYTPNQYWFNLFFMWVMCFTTFWFLGLMAEACIVIMRRNSEARIKTYKKEKEQSLTTITTTIENKSGGK
;
A
#
# COMPACT_ATOMS: atom_id res chain seq x y z
N MET A 1 50.45 -18.21 -3.38
CA MET A 1 49.78 -17.10 -2.68
C MET A 1 48.31 -17.38 -2.88
N GLU A 2 47.67 -17.94 -1.84
CA GLU A 2 46.26 -18.31 -1.91
C GLU A 2 45.44 -17.03 -2.09
N GLU A 3 44.69 -16.94 -3.18
CA GLU A 3 43.71 -15.88 -3.35
C GLU A 3 42.59 -16.16 -2.34
N GLU A 4 42.60 -15.43 -1.23
CA GLU A 4 41.49 -15.45 -0.27
C GLU A 4 40.19 -15.19 -1.04
N PRO A 5 39.20 -16.10 -0.94
CA PRO A 5 37.94 -15.92 -1.64
C PRO A 5 37.32 -14.62 -1.15
N ILE A 6 36.70 -13.88 -2.07
CA ILE A 6 36.02 -12.57 -1.87
C ILE A 6 34.72 -12.78 -1.04
N LEU A 7 34.80 -13.60 0.00
CA LEU A 7 33.73 -14.11 0.84
C LEU A 7 33.83 -13.60 2.28
N GLU A 8 34.85 -12.82 2.64
CA GLU A 8 34.89 -12.16 3.94
C GLU A 8 33.84 -11.03 3.95
N GLU A 9 32.62 -11.44 4.30
CA GLU A 9 31.71 -10.72 5.18
C GLU A 9 31.38 -9.30 4.73
N ILE A 10 30.54 -9.17 3.71
CA ILE A 10 29.56 -8.07 3.77
C ILE A 10 28.73 -8.40 5.02
N ASP A 11 29.06 -7.73 6.11
CA ASP A 11 28.51 -7.88 7.46
C ASP A 11 27.03 -8.30 7.46
N ASP A 12 26.80 -9.61 7.64
CA ASP A 12 25.49 -10.27 7.61
C ASP A 12 24.54 -9.64 8.65
N ASP A 13 25.11 -9.12 9.74
CA ASP A 13 24.39 -8.36 10.75
C ASP A 13 23.95 -6.97 10.26
N THR A 14 24.75 -6.28 9.44
CA THR A 14 24.36 -5.01 8.80
C THR A 14 23.22 -5.22 7.81
N GLU A 15 23.27 -6.24 6.95
CA GLU A 15 22.20 -6.55 5.98
C GLU A 15 20.90 -6.92 6.71
N ARG A 16 21.00 -7.72 7.77
CA ARG A 16 19.84 -8.09 8.62
C ARG A 16 19.25 -6.89 9.36
N TRP A 17 20.07 -5.92 9.76
CA TRP A 17 19.62 -4.70 10.41
C TRP A 17 18.93 -3.74 9.42
N ILE A 18 19.47 -3.60 8.22
CA ILE A 18 18.89 -2.77 7.15
C ILE A 18 17.56 -3.35 6.66
N GLN A 19 17.44 -4.67 6.49
CA GLN A 19 16.16 -5.33 6.19
C GLN A 19 15.09 -5.04 7.26
N ARG A 20 15.48 -4.98 8.53
CA ARG A 20 14.56 -4.59 9.61
C ARG A 20 14.13 -3.13 9.48
N ILE A 21 15.03 -2.21 9.17
CA ILE A 21 14.67 -0.80 8.93
C ILE A 21 13.73 -0.68 7.74
N SER A 22 14.03 -1.34 6.62
CA SER A 22 13.20 -1.42 5.42
C SER A 22 11.77 -1.83 5.76
N LEU A 23 11.63 -2.88 6.59
CA LEU A 23 10.35 -3.35 7.08
C LEU A 23 9.64 -2.30 7.94
N TRP A 24 10.31 -1.75 8.94
CA TRP A 24 9.73 -0.77 9.88
C TRP A 24 9.32 0.54 9.19
N VAL A 25 10.16 1.07 8.29
CA VAL A 25 9.87 2.27 7.51
C VAL A 25 8.66 2.04 6.62
N SER A 26 8.61 0.91 5.91
CA SER A 26 7.48 0.56 5.06
C SER A 26 6.19 0.42 5.86
N LEU A 27 6.27 -0.18 7.05
CA LEU A 27 5.14 -0.34 7.97
C LEU A 27 4.59 1.02 8.42
N LEU A 28 5.46 1.91 8.89
CA LEU A 28 5.07 3.24 9.37
C LEU A 28 4.51 4.10 8.23
N LEU A 29 5.19 4.09 7.08
CA LEU A 29 4.80 4.92 5.93
C LEU A 29 3.45 4.47 5.36
N THR A 30 3.23 3.15 5.27
CA THR A 30 1.94 2.60 4.84
C THR A 30 0.84 2.93 5.84
N THR A 31 1.12 2.77 7.13
CA THR A 31 0.14 3.06 8.18
C THR A 31 -0.24 4.54 8.17
N ALA A 32 0.73 5.45 8.00
CA ALA A 32 0.46 6.89 7.86
C ALA A 32 -0.41 7.19 6.62
N LEU A 33 -0.13 6.56 5.48
CA LEU A 33 -0.91 6.71 4.26
C LEU A 33 -2.35 6.22 4.44
N VAL A 34 -2.54 5.08 5.09
CA VAL A 34 -3.87 4.49 5.34
C VAL A 34 -4.65 5.31 6.36
N VAL A 35 -3.99 5.86 7.40
CA VAL A 35 -4.62 6.79 8.35
C VAL A 35 -5.05 8.07 7.65
N TRP A 36 -4.22 8.63 6.79
CA TRP A 36 -4.58 9.81 6.00
C TRP A 36 -5.76 9.52 5.07
N TYR A 37 -5.73 8.39 4.36
CA TYR A 37 -6.84 7.96 3.51
C TYR A 37 -8.15 7.78 4.29
N TYR A 38 -8.08 7.18 5.48
CA TYR A 38 -9.21 6.99 6.37
C TYR A 38 -9.83 8.34 6.80
N GLN A 39 -9.00 9.34 7.11
CA GLN A 39 -9.46 10.69 7.44
C GLN A 39 -10.12 11.39 6.25
N ALA A 40 -9.58 11.21 5.05
CA ALA A 40 -10.13 11.81 3.82
C ALA A 40 -11.42 11.12 3.35
N ASN A 41 -11.58 9.82 3.64
CA ASN A 41 -12.72 9.00 3.22
C ASN A 41 -13.36 8.32 4.44
N PRO A 42 -14.07 9.08 5.30
CA PRO A 42 -14.69 8.53 6.48
C PRO A 42 -15.76 7.49 6.10
N ARG A 43 -15.92 6.49 6.95
CA ARG A 43 -16.96 5.48 6.81
C ARG A 43 -18.36 6.12 6.85
N ASP A 44 -19.29 5.56 6.09
CA ASP A 44 -20.72 5.89 6.19
C ASP A 44 -21.21 5.85 7.66
N SER A 45 -22.10 6.77 8.02
CA SER A 45 -22.67 6.84 9.37
C SER A 45 -23.45 5.55 9.71
N PRO A 46 -23.55 5.16 11.00
CA PRO A 46 -24.23 3.93 11.39
C PRO A 46 -25.71 3.90 10.97
N GLU A 47 -26.35 5.06 10.84
CA GLU A 47 -27.73 5.20 10.35
C GLU A 47 -27.84 4.88 8.86
N VAL A 48 -26.92 5.40 8.03
CA VAL A 48 -26.87 5.14 6.59
C VAL A 48 -26.58 3.67 6.33
N ILE A 49 -25.70 3.05 7.12
CA ILE A 49 -25.41 1.61 7.04
C ILE A 49 -26.68 0.80 7.31
N LYS A 50 -27.43 1.12 8.37
CA LYS A 50 -28.71 0.45 8.68
C LYS A 50 -29.74 0.62 7.56
N MET A 51 -29.85 1.82 6.98
CA MET A 51 -30.74 2.05 5.83
C MET A 51 -30.33 1.23 4.60
N ARG A 52 -29.03 1.17 4.27
CA ARG A 52 -28.55 0.36 3.13
C ARG A 52 -28.77 -1.13 3.35
N VAL A 53 -28.58 -1.63 4.57
CA VAL A 53 -28.89 -3.03 4.92
C VAL A 53 -30.39 -3.29 4.76
N PHE A 54 -31.26 -2.40 5.27
CA PHE A 54 -32.70 -2.49 5.09
C PHE A 54 -33.09 -2.53 3.61
N PHE A 55 -32.52 -1.65 2.78
CA PHE A 55 -32.78 -1.63 1.34
C PHE A 55 -32.31 -2.91 0.65
N LYS A 56 -31.18 -3.47 1.04
CA LYS A 56 -30.72 -4.76 0.54
C LYS A 56 -31.70 -5.90 0.89
N GLU A 57 -32.10 -5.99 2.15
CA GLU A 57 -33.02 -7.04 2.63
C GLU A 57 -34.42 -6.92 2.04
N LYS A 58 -34.90 -5.69 1.85
CA LYS A 58 -36.25 -5.38 1.34
C LYS A 58 -36.25 -4.85 -0.09
N ASN A 59 -35.21 -5.14 -0.87
CA ASN A 59 -34.99 -4.55 -2.18
C ASN A 59 -36.23 -4.63 -3.09
N ARG A 60 -36.87 -5.81 -3.17
CA ARG A 60 -38.08 -6.00 -3.99
C ARG A 60 -39.27 -5.17 -3.51
N GLU A 61 -39.44 -5.03 -2.20
CA GLU A 61 -40.56 -4.29 -1.60
C GLU A 61 -40.36 -2.79 -1.75
N VAL A 62 -39.16 -2.30 -1.43
CA VAL A 62 -38.75 -0.91 -1.59
C VAL A 62 -38.77 -0.52 -3.07
N GLY A 63 -38.23 -1.35 -3.97
CA GLY A 63 -38.25 -1.10 -5.41
C GLY A 63 -39.67 -0.95 -5.96
N LYS A 64 -40.60 -1.83 -5.55
CA LYS A 64 -42.03 -1.70 -5.90
C LYS A 64 -42.63 -0.40 -5.37
N PHE A 65 -42.39 -0.07 -4.10
CA PHE A 65 -42.87 1.16 -3.49
C PHE A 65 -42.37 2.42 -4.22
N ILE A 66 -41.12 2.46 -4.65
CA ILE A 66 -40.55 3.60 -5.36
C ILE A 66 -41.06 3.73 -6.81
N SER A 67 -41.55 2.62 -7.39
CA SER A 67 -42.07 2.57 -8.76
C SER A 67 -43.55 2.94 -8.92
N VAL A 68 -44.34 2.90 -7.83
CA VAL A 68 -45.77 3.24 -7.86
C VAL A 68 -46.02 4.75 -7.76
N ASP A 69 -47.24 5.18 -8.14
CA ASP A 69 -47.64 6.59 -8.10
C ASP A 69 -47.68 7.14 -6.66
N LYS A 70 -47.54 8.46 -6.49
CA LYS A 70 -47.50 9.13 -5.19
C LYS A 70 -48.72 8.83 -4.32
N ASN A 71 -49.92 8.71 -4.90
CA ASN A 71 -51.13 8.37 -4.15
C ASN A 71 -51.08 6.93 -3.59
N GLU A 72 -50.53 5.99 -4.38
CA GLU A 72 -50.33 4.61 -3.95
C GLU A 72 -49.18 4.49 -2.95
N GLN A 73 -48.13 5.32 -3.06
CA GLN A 73 -47.07 5.41 -2.06
C GLN A 73 -47.62 5.85 -0.71
N ILE A 74 -48.51 6.85 -0.68
CA ILE A 74 -49.17 7.31 0.55
C ILE A 74 -49.95 6.13 1.18
N ALA A 75 -50.78 5.44 0.39
CA ALA A 75 -51.55 4.29 0.88
C ALA A 75 -50.63 3.15 1.38
N PHE A 76 -49.53 2.87 0.68
CA PHE A 76 -48.54 1.88 1.07
C PHE A 76 -47.83 2.25 2.38
N ALA A 77 -47.48 3.52 2.56
CA ALA A 77 -46.84 4.03 3.76
C ALA A 77 -47.76 4.01 4.98
N PHE A 78 -49.06 4.20 4.81
CA PHE A 78 -50.04 4.03 5.90
C PHE A 78 -50.33 2.57 6.21
N LYS A 79 -50.23 1.68 5.21
CA LYS A 79 -50.41 0.22 5.38
C LYS A 79 -49.22 -0.44 6.05
N ASN A 80 -47.99 -0.03 5.73
CA ASN A 80 -46.76 -0.61 6.27
C ASN A 80 -46.24 0.19 7.46
N LYS A 81 -45.97 -0.50 8.59
CA LYS A 81 -45.55 0.13 9.86
C LYS A 81 -44.09 0.60 9.89
N HIS A 82 -43.30 0.40 8.82
CA HIS A 82 -41.88 0.76 8.87
C HIS A 82 -41.68 2.30 8.75
N PRO A 83 -40.90 2.95 9.64
CA PRO A 83 -40.74 4.41 9.65
C PRO A 83 -40.24 5.00 8.32
N PHE A 84 -39.44 4.22 7.57
CA PHE A 84 -38.93 4.61 6.26
C PHE A 84 -40.01 5.07 5.28
N TYR A 85 -41.10 4.30 5.11
CA TYR A 85 -42.10 4.58 4.09
C TYR A 85 -42.84 5.88 4.37
N LYS A 86 -43.20 6.10 5.64
CA LYS A 86 -43.84 7.35 6.08
C LYS A 86 -42.89 8.54 5.90
N HIS A 87 -41.62 8.38 6.26
CA HIS A 87 -40.63 9.44 6.13
C HIS A 87 -40.37 9.79 4.66
N TYR A 88 -40.29 8.80 3.76
CA TYR A 88 -40.10 9.01 2.32
C TYR A 88 -41.26 9.78 1.67
N VAL A 89 -42.50 9.51 2.05
CA VAL A 89 -43.67 10.21 1.49
C VAL A 89 -43.75 11.66 1.99
N MET A 90 -43.28 11.91 3.22
CA MET A 90 -43.29 13.23 3.85
C MET A 90 -42.07 14.09 3.49
N SER A 91 -41.02 13.51 2.91
CA SER A 91 -39.80 14.23 2.55
C SER A 91 -39.97 15.06 1.26
N SER A 92 -39.06 16.03 1.09
CA SER A 92 -39.03 16.86 -0.11
C SER A 92 -38.63 16.06 -1.36
N THR A 93 -38.93 16.58 -2.56
CA THR A 93 -38.54 15.93 -3.82
C THR A 93 -37.03 15.73 -3.93
N VAL A 94 -36.23 16.68 -3.44
CA VAL A 94 -34.76 16.61 -3.40
C VAL A 94 -34.28 15.48 -2.51
N GLU A 95 -34.89 15.31 -1.34
CA GLU A 95 -34.56 14.21 -0.43
C GLU A 95 -35.01 12.85 -1.00
N GLN A 96 -36.16 12.80 -1.67
CA GLN A 96 -36.64 11.60 -2.35
C GLN A 96 -35.68 11.15 -3.44
N GLU A 97 -35.14 12.07 -4.24
CA GLU A 97 -34.11 11.75 -5.25
C GLU A 97 -32.82 11.21 -4.61
N ARG A 98 -32.37 11.81 -3.50
CA ARG A 98 -31.22 11.31 -2.74
C ARG A 98 -31.47 9.92 -2.18
N ILE A 99 -32.66 9.65 -1.66
CA ILE A 99 -33.02 8.32 -1.15
C ILE A 99 -33.10 7.32 -2.31
N ARG A 100 -33.65 7.71 -3.46
CA ARG A 100 -33.75 6.86 -4.66
C ARG A 100 -32.36 6.48 -5.18
N SER A 101 -31.40 7.40 -5.18
CA SER A 101 -30.01 7.09 -5.53
C SER A 101 -29.34 6.16 -4.50
N LEU A 102 -29.57 6.38 -3.21
CA LEU A 102 -29.12 5.50 -2.13
C LEU A 102 -29.67 4.07 -2.28
N ILE A 103 -30.96 3.92 -2.62
CA ILE A 103 -31.59 2.61 -2.85
C ILE A 103 -30.89 1.90 -4.00
N HIS A 104 -30.67 2.59 -5.12
CA HIS A 104 -29.99 2.00 -6.28
C HIS A 104 -28.58 1.50 -5.93
N ILE A 105 -27.77 2.31 -5.24
CA ILE A 105 -26.40 1.96 -4.82
C ILE A 105 -26.40 0.85 -3.75
N SER A 106 -27.45 0.76 -2.93
CA SER A 106 -27.50 -0.19 -1.81
C SER A 106 -27.76 -1.65 -2.21
N THR A 107 -28.19 -1.90 -3.45
CA THR A 107 -28.49 -3.26 -3.94
C THR A 107 -27.32 -4.22 -3.74
N ASP A 108 -26.09 -3.76 -4.01
CA ASP A 108 -24.87 -4.54 -3.91
C ASP A 108 -24.08 -4.24 -2.61
N TYR A 109 -24.72 -3.61 -1.63
CA TYR A 109 -24.03 -3.15 -0.43
C TYR A 109 -23.51 -4.32 0.44
N THR A 110 -22.24 -4.25 0.83
CA THR A 110 -21.63 -5.17 1.79
C THR A 110 -21.03 -4.39 2.96
N PRO A 111 -21.55 -4.53 4.20
CA PRO A 111 -21.15 -3.70 5.34
C PRO A 111 -19.65 -3.70 5.67
N ASN A 112 -18.97 -4.81 5.36
CA ASN A 112 -17.56 -5.01 5.65
C ASN A 112 -16.64 -4.60 4.49
N GLN A 113 -17.20 -4.23 3.33
CA GLN A 113 -16.43 -3.90 2.13
C GLN A 113 -15.49 -2.73 2.35
N TYR A 114 -15.90 -1.72 3.13
CA TYR A 114 -15.03 -0.58 3.49
C TYR A 114 -13.76 -1.04 4.23
N TRP A 115 -13.93 -1.84 5.28
CA TRP A 115 -12.80 -2.34 6.07
C TRP A 115 -11.92 -3.31 5.28
N PHE A 116 -12.54 -4.14 4.46
CA PHE A 116 -11.84 -5.04 3.56
C PHE A 116 -10.97 -4.27 2.56
N ASN A 117 -11.54 -3.24 1.92
CA ASN A 117 -10.81 -2.38 0.98
C ASN A 117 -9.67 -1.62 1.67
N LEU A 118 -9.91 -1.10 2.88
CA LEU A 118 -8.90 -0.38 3.66
C LEU A 118 -7.73 -1.29 4.03
N PHE A 119 -8.03 -2.52 4.48
CA PHE A 119 -7.02 -3.53 4.78
C PHE A 119 -6.25 -3.96 3.53
N PHE A 120 -6.93 -4.21 2.41
CA PHE A 120 -6.28 -4.58 1.15
C PHE A 120 -5.37 -3.47 0.64
N MET A 121 -5.80 -2.21 0.72
CA MET A 121 -4.97 -1.06 0.39
C MET A 121 -3.74 -1.00 1.28
N TRP A 122 -3.89 -1.21 2.60
CA TRP A 122 -2.75 -1.30 3.52
C TRP A 122 -1.78 -2.42 3.10
N VAL A 123 -2.26 -3.63 2.81
CA VAL A 123 -1.40 -4.74 2.37
C VAL A 123 -0.66 -4.40 1.08
N MET A 124 -1.37 -3.88 0.07
CA MET A 124 -0.80 -3.54 -1.24
C MET A 124 0.26 -2.44 -1.13
N CYS A 125 -0.02 -1.37 -0.39
CA CYS A 125 0.93 -0.29 -0.16
C CYS A 125 2.15 -0.79 0.63
N PHE A 126 1.94 -1.61 1.66
CA PHE A 126 3.01 -2.16 2.49
C PHE A 126 3.94 -3.04 1.67
N THR A 127 3.39 -3.99 0.90
CA THR A 127 4.19 -4.88 0.06
C THR A 127 4.95 -4.08 -1.00
N THR A 128 4.34 -3.03 -1.55
CA THR A 128 4.97 -2.16 -2.54
C THR A 128 6.16 -1.41 -1.93
N PHE A 129 5.95 -0.67 -0.84
CA PHE A 129 7.02 0.10 -0.20
C PHE A 129 8.15 -0.80 0.33
N TRP A 130 7.80 -1.95 0.90
CA TRP A 130 8.80 -2.92 1.35
C TRP A 130 9.61 -3.43 0.16
N PHE A 131 8.96 -3.89 -0.90
CA PHE A 131 9.68 -4.37 -2.08
C PHE A 131 10.60 -3.30 -2.68
N LEU A 132 10.13 -2.06 -2.80
CA LEU A 132 10.97 -0.93 -3.23
C LEU A 132 12.16 -0.69 -2.29
N GLY A 133 11.97 -0.83 -0.97
CA GLY A 133 13.04 -0.75 0.02
C GLY A 133 14.12 -1.80 -0.20
N LEU A 134 13.74 -3.06 -0.40
CA LEU A 134 14.67 -4.16 -0.71
C LEU A 134 15.40 -3.95 -2.04
N MET A 135 14.70 -3.45 -3.06
CA MET A 135 15.32 -3.15 -4.36
C MET A 135 16.34 -2.02 -4.27
N ALA A 136 16.04 -0.96 -3.51
CA ALA A 136 16.98 0.12 -3.26
C ALA A 136 18.23 -0.37 -2.52
N GLU A 137 18.06 -1.24 -1.52
CA GLU A 137 19.15 -1.89 -0.80
C GLU A 137 20.04 -2.72 -1.73
N ALA A 138 19.44 -3.60 -2.54
CA ALA A 138 20.19 -4.43 -3.50
C ALA A 138 21.00 -3.57 -4.48
N CYS A 139 20.42 -2.47 -4.99
CA CYS A 139 21.13 -1.52 -5.85
C CYS A 139 22.33 -0.87 -5.14
N ILE A 140 22.16 -0.44 -3.88
CA ILE A 140 23.23 0.15 -3.07
C ILE A 140 24.37 -0.85 -2.87
N VAL A 141 24.05 -2.10 -2.52
CA VAL A 141 25.04 -3.17 -2.33
C VAL A 141 25.83 -3.42 -3.61
N ILE A 142 25.14 -3.52 -4.76
CA ILE A 142 25.80 -3.70 -6.07
C ILE A 142 26.73 -2.53 -6.40
N MET A 143 26.28 -1.28 -6.17
CA MET A 143 27.11 -0.09 -6.41
C MET A 143 28.34 -0.05 -5.52
N ARG A 144 28.19 -0.39 -4.23
CA ARG A 144 29.30 -0.45 -3.26
C ARG A 144 30.32 -1.51 -3.66
N ARG A 145 29.86 -2.71 -4.02
CA ARG A 145 30.70 -3.80 -4.52
C ARG A 145 31.51 -3.39 -5.75
N ASN A 146 30.87 -2.70 -6.69
CA ASN A 146 31.55 -2.23 -7.90
C ASN A 146 32.62 -1.16 -7.58
N SER A 147 32.35 -0.27 -6.62
CA SER A 147 33.32 0.72 -6.14
C SER A 147 34.52 0.08 -5.45
N GLU A 148 34.28 -0.88 -4.55
CA GLU A 148 35.34 -1.59 -3.81
C GLU A 148 36.22 -2.44 -4.73
N ALA A 149 35.61 -3.11 -5.72
CA ALA A 149 36.35 -3.85 -6.75
C ALA A 149 37.30 -2.91 -7.53
N ARG A 150 36.82 -1.74 -7.95
CA ARG A 150 37.66 -0.74 -8.64
C ARG A 150 38.83 -0.27 -7.79
N ILE A 151 38.60 0.03 -6.51
CA ILE A 151 39.66 0.49 -5.59
C ILE A 151 40.73 -0.59 -5.40
N LYS A 152 40.35 -1.87 -5.30
CA LYS A 152 41.28 -2.99 -5.18
C LYS A 152 42.13 -3.15 -6.45
N THR A 153 41.54 -3.03 -7.64
CA THR A 153 42.29 -3.07 -8.91
C THR A 153 43.33 -1.95 -8.99
N TYR A 154 42.95 -0.71 -8.65
CA TYR A 154 43.91 0.41 -8.62
C TYR A 154 45.06 0.20 -7.64
N LYS A 155 44.81 -0.42 -6.48
CA LYS A 155 45.88 -0.75 -5.52
C LYS A 155 46.83 -1.81 -6.07
N LYS A 156 46.31 -2.91 -6.64
CA LYS A 156 47.15 -3.96 -7.27
C LYS A 156 48.01 -3.42 -8.41
N GLU A 157 47.44 -2.60 -9.29
CA GLU A 157 48.19 -1.95 -10.39
C GLU A 157 49.30 -1.03 -9.86
N LYS A 158 49.02 -0.29 -8.78
CA LYS A 158 50.00 0.57 -8.12
C LYS A 158 51.12 -0.23 -7.45
N GLU A 159 50.79 -1.31 -6.77
CA GLU A 159 51.79 -2.20 -6.16
C GLU A 159 52.67 -2.88 -7.21
N GLN A 160 52.07 -3.43 -8.28
CA GLN A 160 52.83 -4.04 -9.39
C GLN A 160 53.75 -3.05 -10.09
N SER A 161 53.30 -1.82 -10.32
CA SER A 161 54.14 -0.77 -10.90
C SER A 161 55.29 -0.37 -9.98
N LEU A 162 55.06 -0.23 -8.67
CA LEU A 162 56.12 -0.01 -7.68
C LEU A 162 57.13 -1.17 -7.65
N THR A 163 56.69 -2.43 -7.63
CA THR A 163 57.59 -3.59 -7.64
C THR A 163 58.41 -3.66 -8.93
N THR A 164 57.81 -3.33 -10.07
CA THR A 164 58.50 -3.29 -11.37
C THR A 164 59.57 -2.19 -11.41
N ILE A 165 59.29 -1.02 -10.81
CA ILE A 165 60.26 0.07 -10.70
C ILE A 165 61.42 -0.33 -9.79
N THR A 166 61.15 -0.91 -8.62
CA THR A 166 62.19 -1.33 -7.66
C THR A 166 63.12 -2.39 -8.26
N THR A 167 62.56 -3.42 -8.90
CA THR A 167 63.35 -4.49 -9.56
C THR A 167 64.19 -3.96 -10.73
N THR A 168 63.67 -2.97 -11.48
CA THR A 168 64.43 -2.30 -12.55
C THR A 168 65.60 -1.49 -11.99
N ILE A 169 65.43 -0.82 -10.85
CA ILE A 169 66.49 -0.04 -10.19
C ILE A 169 67.56 -0.97 -9.61
N GLU A 170 67.18 -2.07 -8.96
CA GLU A 170 68.13 -3.07 -8.42
C GLU A 170 68.98 -3.71 -9.53
N ASN A 171 68.35 -4.15 -10.63
CA ASN A 171 69.09 -4.71 -11.77
C ASN A 171 70.05 -3.70 -12.43
N LYS A 172 69.74 -2.41 -12.37
CA LYS A 172 70.61 -1.35 -12.90
C LYS A 172 71.75 -0.97 -11.94
N SER A 173 71.61 -1.26 -10.65
CA SER A 173 72.60 -0.96 -9.60
C SER A 173 73.55 -2.14 -9.32
N GLY A 174 73.09 -3.39 -9.51
CA GLY A 174 73.90 -4.61 -9.35
C GLY A 174 74.76 -5.00 -10.57
N GLY A 175 74.64 -4.27 -11.68
CA GLY A 175 75.48 -4.44 -12.86
C GLY A 175 76.72 -3.54 -12.82
N LYS A 176 77.69 -3.85 -11.95
CA LYS A 176 79.09 -3.38 -12.03
C LYS A 176 80.02 -4.49 -11.58
#